data_AF-A0A0M3JEZ9-F1
#
_entry.id   AF-A0A0M3JEZ9-F1
#
_cell.length_a   1.000
_cell.length_b   1.000
_cell.length_c   1.000
_cell.angle_alpha   90.00
_cell.angle_beta   90.00
_cell.angle_gamma   90.00
#
_symmetry.space_group_name_H-M   'P 1'
#
loop_
_entity.id
_entity.type
_entity.pdbx_description
1 polymer ?
#
loop_
_entity_poly.entity_id
_entity_poly.type
_entity_poly.pdbx_seq_one_letter_code
_entity_poly.pdbx_strand_id
1 'polypeptide(L)'
;MTFVYLQKFVRFWLADYALLHDGRIDETKPIITNRKPMFTYAPYYKGASVLYMLNNAVGFSVMRDGLRAYFKANAFKTTTEKILWAAITK
;
A
#
# COMPACT_ATOMS: atom_id res chain seq x y z
N MET A 1 21.60 0.26 16.32
CA MET A 1 21.85 0.97 15.04
C MET A 1 21.56 0.13 13.79
N THR A 2 21.58 -1.21 13.85
CA THR A 2 21.37 -2.13 12.71
C THR A 2 19.93 -2.27 12.21
N PHE A 3 18.93 -2.16 13.10
CA PHE A 3 17.52 -2.42 12.75
C PHE A 3 16.93 -1.41 11.75
N VAL A 4 17.31 -0.13 11.83
CA VAL A 4 16.82 0.92 10.93
C VAL A 4 17.31 0.71 9.49
N TYR A 5 18.57 0.28 9.33
CA TYR A 5 19.13 -0.03 8.01
C TYR A 5 18.43 -1.22 7.37
N LEU A 6 18.16 -2.27 8.15
CA LEU A 6 17.40 -3.42 7.68
C LEU A 6 15.99 -3.02 7.23
N GLN A 7 15.29 -2.17 7.98
CA GLN A 7 13.97 -1.69 7.60
C GLN A 7 13.98 -0.87 6.30
N LYS A 8 14.96 0.03 6.13
CA LYS A 8 15.11 0.82 4.89
C LYS A 8 15.41 -0.09 3.71
N PHE A 9 16.32 -1.04 3.88
CA PHE A 9 16.67 -2.02 2.85
C PHE A 9 15.47 -2.86 2.43
N VAL A 10 14.69 -3.40 3.39
CA VAL A 10 13.51 -4.20 3.08
C VAL A 10 12.47 -3.40 2.30
N ARG A 11 12.23 -2.13 2.66
CA ARG A 11 11.31 -1.25 1.92
C ARG A 11 11.79 -0.99 0.50
N PHE A 12 13.08 -0.69 0.33
CA PHE A 12 13.70 -0.53 -0.98
C PHE A 12 13.53 -1.79 -1.83
N TRP A 13 13.90 -2.96 -1.29
CA TRP A 13 13.83 -4.23 -1.99
C TRP A 13 12.40 -4.59 -2.43
N LEU A 14 11.39 -4.39 -1.56
CA LEU A 14 9.99 -4.63 -1.90
C LEU A 14 9.49 -3.70 -3.01
N ALA A 15 9.91 -2.43 -3.00
CA ALA A 15 9.54 -1.47 -4.02
C ALA A 15 10.22 -1.77 -5.37
N ASP A 16 11.51 -2.11 -5.35
CA ASP A 16 12.28 -2.51 -6.53
C ASP A 16 11.71 -3.78 -7.17
N TYR A 17 11.43 -4.80 -6.35
CA TYR A 17 10.78 -6.02 -6.81
C TYR A 17 9.41 -5.71 -7.44
N ALA A 18 8.60 -4.87 -6.79
CA ALA A 18 7.30 -4.48 -7.34
C ALA A 18 7.45 -3.76 -8.68
N LEU A 19 8.41 -2.84 -8.83
CA LEU A 19 8.66 -2.10 -10.07
C LEU A 19 9.09 -3.03 -11.21
N LEU A 20 10.01 -3.96 -10.93
CA LEU A 20 10.52 -4.91 -11.91
C LEU A 20 9.41 -5.81 -12.47
N HIS A 21 8.53 -6.32 -11.60
CA HIS A 21 7.40 -7.16 -12.02
C HIS A 21 6.28 -6.35 -12.68
N ASP A 22 6.04 -5.10 -12.25
CA ASP A 22 5.01 -4.24 -12.84
C ASP A 22 5.35 -3.73 -14.25
N GLY A 23 6.64 -3.73 -14.61
CA GLY A 23 7.12 -3.43 -15.95
C GLY A 23 6.99 -4.59 -16.95
N ARG A 24 6.64 -5.80 -16.51
CA ARG A 24 6.50 -6.98 -17.37
C ARG A 24 5.07 -7.11 -17.89
N ILE A 25 4.89 -7.15 -19.21
CA ILE A 25 3.57 -7.12 -19.86
C ILE A 25 2.69 -8.33 -19.52
N ASP A 26 3.31 -9.48 -19.28
CA ASP A 26 2.66 -10.75 -18.93
C ASP A 26 2.23 -10.80 -17.46
N GLU A 27 2.97 -10.13 -16.57
CA GLU A 27 2.70 -10.13 -15.13
C GLU A 27 1.86 -8.93 -14.66
N THR A 28 2.01 -7.79 -15.34
CA THR A 28 1.49 -6.50 -14.89
C THR A 28 -0.03 -6.50 -14.71
N LYS A 29 -0.47 -5.92 -13.60
CA LYS A 29 -1.90 -5.78 -13.29
C LYS A 29 -2.17 -4.61 -12.32
N PRO A 30 -3.36 -4.00 -12.39
CA PRO A 30 -3.82 -3.07 -11.36
C PRO A 30 -3.86 -3.74 -9.98
N ILE A 31 -3.56 -2.96 -8.93
CA ILE A 31 -3.65 -3.43 -7.52
C ILE A 31 -5.07 -3.90 -7.19
N ILE A 32 -6.06 -3.16 -7.67
CA ILE A 32 -7.49 -3.48 -7.51
C ILE A 32 -7.94 -4.05 -8.85
N THR A 33 -8.14 -5.36 -8.90
CA THR A 33 -8.49 -6.07 -10.13
C THR A 33 -9.30 -7.33 -9.84
N ASN A 34 -10.11 -7.76 -10.81
CA ASN A 34 -10.75 -9.07 -10.83
C ASN A 34 -9.94 -10.11 -11.65
N ARG A 35 -8.80 -9.73 -12.22
CA ARG A 35 -7.94 -10.61 -13.02
C ARG A 35 -7.21 -11.62 -12.13
N LYS A 36 -7.41 -12.91 -12.41
CA LYS A 36 -6.73 -14.02 -11.71
C LYS A 36 -5.31 -14.26 -12.27
N PRO A 37 -4.37 -14.78 -11.46
CA PRO A 37 -4.46 -14.96 -10.01
C PRO A 37 -4.39 -13.61 -9.27
N MET A 38 -5.18 -13.47 -8.20
CA MET A 38 -5.23 -12.23 -7.40
C MET A 38 -4.01 -12.12 -6.47
N PHE A 39 -3.61 -13.22 -5.83
CA PHE A 39 -2.49 -13.24 -4.89
C PHE A 39 -1.14 -13.26 -5.64
N THR A 40 -0.63 -12.07 -5.94
CA THR A 40 0.63 -11.84 -6.68
C THR A 40 1.37 -10.63 -6.11
N TYR A 41 2.48 -10.20 -6.72
CA TYR A 41 3.24 -9.02 -6.25
C TYR A 41 2.41 -7.73 -6.14
N ALA A 42 1.36 -7.57 -6.96
CA ALA A 42 0.61 -6.32 -7.07
C ALA A 42 -0.14 -5.92 -5.77
N PRO A 43 -1.06 -6.72 -5.20
CA PRO A 43 -1.75 -6.34 -3.97
C PRO A 43 -0.83 -6.26 -2.73
N TYR A 44 0.30 -6.96 -2.74
CA TYR A 44 1.21 -6.98 -1.59
C TYR A 44 2.32 -5.92 -1.71
N TYR A 45 3.21 -6.05 -2.69
CA TYR A 45 4.44 -5.24 -2.75
C TYR A 45 4.21 -3.89 -3.44
N LYS A 46 3.51 -3.86 -4.57
CA LYS A 46 3.10 -2.61 -5.22
C LYS A 46 2.12 -1.84 -4.32
N GLY A 47 1.14 -2.54 -3.74
CA GLY A 47 0.21 -1.99 -2.75
C GLY A 47 0.90 -1.34 -1.55
N ALA A 48 1.83 -2.05 -0.90
CA ALA A 48 2.61 -1.50 0.21
C ALA A 48 3.45 -0.28 -0.21
N SER A 49 4.03 -0.31 -1.40
CA SER A 49 4.83 0.81 -1.93
C SER A 49 3.99 2.05 -2.19
N VAL A 50 2.76 1.90 -2.71
CA VAL A 50 1.82 3.02 -2.90
C VAL A 50 1.36 3.58 -1.56
N LEU A 51 1.06 2.74 -0.55
CA LEU A 51 0.72 3.21 0.79
C LEU A 51 1.89 3.95 1.46
N TYR A 52 3.12 3.47 1.24
CA TYR A 52 4.31 4.16 1.72
C TYR A 52 4.51 5.51 1.02
N MET A 53 4.33 5.57 -0.29
CA MET A 53 4.36 6.83 -1.06
C MET A 53 3.31 7.81 -0.52
N LEU A 54 2.07 7.36 -0.30
CA LEU A 54 1.01 8.19 0.28
C LEU A 54 1.42 8.74 1.64
N ASN A 55 1.92 7.90 2.55
CA ASN A 55 2.38 8.35 3.87
C ASN A 55 3.48 9.43 3.78
N ASN A 56 4.37 9.35 2.80
CA ASN A 56 5.39 10.39 2.59
C ASN A 56 4.80 11.66 1.97
N ALA A 57 3.76 11.55 1.13
CA ALA A 57 3.10 12.69 0.52
C ALA A 57 2.22 13.48 1.51
N VAL A 58 1.43 12.78 2.35
CA VAL A 58 0.52 13.43 3.31
C VAL A 58 1.15 13.66 4.69
N GLY A 59 2.28 13.00 4.97
CA GLY A 59 2.95 13.04 6.27
C GLY A 59 2.39 12.01 7.27
N PHE A 60 3.26 11.60 8.19
CA PHE A 60 2.98 10.51 9.13
C PHE A 60 1.76 10.79 10.03
N SER A 61 1.60 12.01 10.54
CA SER A 61 0.48 12.35 11.42
C SER A 61 -0.87 12.25 10.70
N VAL A 62 -0.97 12.75 9.47
CA VAL A 62 -2.18 12.68 8.64
C VAL A 62 -2.52 11.23 8.33
N MET A 63 -1.53 10.44 7.89
CA MET A 63 -1.70 9.00 7.63
C MET A 63 -2.20 8.25 8.88
N ARG A 64 -1.55 8.46 10.03
CA ARG A 64 -1.88 7.80 11.30
C ARG A 64 -3.30 8.13 11.75
N ASP A 65 -3.66 9.41 11.74
CA ASP A 65 -4.93 9.86 12.29
C ASP A 65 -6.09 9.53 11.33
N GLY A 66 -5.87 9.59 10.01
CA GLY A 66 -6.79 9.10 9.00
C GLY A 66 -7.05 7.59 9.10
N LEU A 67 -6.00 6.78 9.32
CA LEU A 67 -6.16 5.33 9.56
C LEU A 67 -6.94 5.03 10.84
N ARG A 68 -6.68 5.75 11.94
CA ARG A 68 -7.45 5.59 13.18
C ARG A 68 -8.93 5.89 12.97
N ALA A 69 -9.24 6.99 12.27
CA ALA A 69 -10.62 7.34 11.92
C ALA A 69 -11.26 6.28 11.02
N TYR A 70 -10.53 5.81 10.00
CA TYR A 70 -10.96 4.73 9.10
C TYR A 70 -11.34 3.46 9.87
N PHE A 71 -10.45 2.95 10.74
CA PHE A 71 -10.71 1.72 11.48
C PHE A 71 -11.87 1.88 12.47
N LYS A 72 -11.97 3.02 13.17
CA LYS A 72 -13.08 3.27 14.10
C LYS A 72 -14.44 3.33 13.37
N ALA A 73 -14.51 3.99 12.21
CA ALA A 73 -15.75 4.15 11.46
C ALA A 73 -16.22 2.86 10.76
N ASN A 74 -15.27 1.99 10.39
CA ASN A 74 -15.51 0.77 9.60
C ASN A 74 -15.34 -0.52 10.42
N ALA A 75 -15.22 -0.44 11.74
CA ALA A 75 -15.20 -1.61 12.61
C ALA A 75 -16.45 -2.47 12.35
N PHE A 76 -16.24 -3.76 12.12
CA PHE A 76 -17.29 -4.76 11.84
C PHE A 76 -18.09 -4.51 10.54
N LYS A 77 -17.55 -3.74 9.58
CA LYS A 77 -18.16 -3.48 8.27
C LYS A 77 -17.28 -3.95 7.13
N THR A 78 -17.88 -4.13 5.95
CA THR A 78 -17.12 -4.25 4.69
C THR A 78 -16.62 -2.87 4.24
N THR A 79 -15.58 -2.86 3.40
CA THR A 79 -14.90 -1.63 2.98
C THR A 79 -14.41 -1.70 1.54
N THR A 80 -14.04 -0.55 0.99
CA THR A 80 -13.41 -0.39 -0.32
C THR A 80 -12.25 0.59 -0.22
N GLU A 81 -11.42 0.65 -1.27
CA GLU A 81 -10.34 1.63 -1.39
C GLU A 81 -10.85 3.07 -1.28
N LYS A 82 -12.06 3.36 -1.80
CA LYS A 82 -12.62 4.72 -1.77
C LYS A 82 -12.84 5.21 -0.34
N ILE A 83 -13.33 4.32 0.53
CA ILE A 83 -13.54 4.62 1.95
C ILE A 83 -12.20 4.84 2.65
N LEU A 84 -11.17 4.08 2.30
CA LEU A 84 -9.82 4.27 2.83
C LEU A 84 -9.23 5.62 2.41
N TRP A 85 -9.26 5.96 1.12
CA TRP A 85 -8.70 7.22 0.62
C TRP A 85 -9.41 8.43 1.19
N ALA A 86 -10.74 8.40 1.26
CA ALA A 86 -11.54 9.45 1.85
C ALA A 86 -11.32 9.62 3.36
N ALA A 87 -10.78 8.62 4.06
CA ALA A 87 -10.42 8.75 5.47
C ALA A 87 -9.02 9.33 5.69
N ILE A 88 -8.07 9.04 4.79
CA ILE A 88 -6.67 9.48 4.90
C ILE A 88 -6.46 10.89 4.34
N THR A 89 -7.17 11.26 3.27
CA THR A 89 -6.95 12.52 2.51
C THR A 89 -7.96 13.62 2.84
N LYS A 90 -8.60 13.53 4.02
CA LYS A 90 -9.51 14.58 4.50
C LYS A 90 -8.81 15.90 4.74
#